data_AF-A0A0N1NAR2-F1
#
_entry.id   AF-A0A0N1NAR2-F1
#
_cell.length_a   1.000
_cell.length_b   1.000
_cell.length_c   1.000
_cell.angle_alpha   90.00
_cell.angle_beta   90.00
_cell.angle_gamma   90.00
#
_symmetry.space_group_name_H-M   'P 1'
#
loop_
_entity.id
_entity.type
_entity.pdbx_description
1 polymer ?
#
loop_
_entity_poly.entity_id
_entity_poly.type
_entity_poly.pdbx_seq_one_letter_code
_entity_poly.pdbx_strand_id
1 'polypeptide(L)'
;MNAVLAELGKNLAARWLTHLVPSGLLFLAVAGAGRLLGQAHWYDVGRVTRALDELAGHAASRSTGGVVLAAAATVIASAGLGLLAQALGGSVERLWTGDWPPPVRPLGGRLTERRRGRWQAAEDAYARVDARAVEQGPPLDPGTVRELARLAAVRNRISLVEPAHPCWTGDRVRALDLRVHQAYRLDLDSAWSRFWLVLSADTRTELRTGREAYDAAVRLTAWSLPYLLVAVWWWPSAVIALGLAMLGARRGRSAMDAFAELVESAVDLHGRDLALALGVDCPSRLDRETGLEITALLRKGA
;
A
#
# COMPACT_ATOMS: atom_id res chain seq x y z
N MET A 1 12.68 -24.61 22.78
CA MET A 1 12.35 -23.17 22.63
C MET A 1 13.41 -22.39 21.83
N ASN A 2 14.72 -22.56 22.09
CA ASN A 2 15.78 -21.87 21.34
C ASN A 2 15.95 -22.35 19.88
N ALA A 3 15.69 -23.62 19.58
CA ALA A 3 15.82 -24.15 18.21
C ALA A 3 14.79 -23.58 17.24
N VAL A 4 13.52 -23.46 17.66
CA VAL A 4 12.44 -22.86 16.87
C VAL A 4 12.66 -21.37 16.66
N LEU A 5 13.12 -20.63 17.70
CA LEU A 5 13.51 -19.22 17.57
C LEU A 5 14.74 -19.04 16.66
N ALA A 6 15.70 -19.96 16.68
CA ALA A 6 16.87 -19.94 15.80
C ALA A 6 16.53 -20.30 14.35
N GLU A 7 15.63 -21.25 14.10
CA GLU A 7 15.12 -21.59 12.77
C GLU A 7 14.25 -20.48 12.19
N LEU A 8 13.37 -19.89 12.99
CA LEU A 8 12.60 -18.71 12.60
C LEU A 8 13.53 -17.54 12.32
N GLY A 9 14.51 -17.29 13.19
CA GLY A 9 15.54 -16.27 12.98
C GLY A 9 16.35 -16.49 11.72
N LYS A 10 16.75 -17.73 11.40
CA LYS A 10 17.48 -18.07 10.16
C LYS A 10 16.60 -17.93 8.91
N ASN A 11 15.36 -18.40 8.95
CA ASN A 11 14.45 -18.30 7.80
C ASN A 11 13.99 -16.87 7.53
N LEU A 12 13.74 -16.08 8.59
CA LEU A 12 13.54 -14.64 8.46
C LEU A 12 14.81 -13.96 7.96
N ALA A 13 15.96 -14.13 8.61
CA ALA A 13 17.21 -13.50 8.17
C ALA A 13 17.53 -13.84 6.70
N ALA A 14 17.39 -15.11 6.29
CA ALA A 14 17.64 -15.54 4.92
C ALA A 14 16.66 -14.91 3.92
N ARG A 15 15.35 -14.92 4.19
CA ARG A 15 14.35 -14.26 3.31
C ARG A 15 14.57 -12.75 3.20
N TRP A 16 14.94 -12.11 4.30
CA TRP A 16 15.17 -10.67 4.35
C TRP A 16 16.45 -10.29 3.59
N LEU A 17 17.56 -11.00 3.81
CA LEU A 17 18.79 -10.84 3.05
C LEU A 17 18.58 -11.08 1.55
N THR A 18 17.75 -12.07 1.18
CA THR A 18 17.49 -12.42 -0.22
C THR A 18 16.79 -11.30 -0.99
N HIS A 19 15.99 -10.45 -0.33
CA HIS A 19 15.30 -9.34 -0.99
C HIS A 19 15.95 -7.96 -0.77
N LEU A 20 16.54 -7.72 0.41
CA LEU A 20 17.17 -6.44 0.76
C LEU A 20 18.50 -6.25 0.02
N VAL A 21 19.31 -7.30 -0.07
CA VAL A 21 20.64 -7.19 -0.66
C VAL A 21 20.58 -6.91 -2.17
N PRO A 22 19.72 -7.56 -2.98
CA PRO A 22 19.68 -7.26 -4.41
C PRO A 22 19.18 -5.84 -4.71
N SER A 23 18.19 -5.37 -3.97
CA SER A 23 17.61 -4.02 -4.19
C SER A 23 18.56 -2.92 -3.75
N GLY A 24 19.24 -3.07 -2.60
CA GLY A 24 20.28 -2.16 -2.16
C GLY A 24 21.52 -2.18 -3.06
N LEU A 25 21.92 -3.35 -3.57
CA LEU A 25 23.06 -3.49 -4.49
C LEU A 25 22.77 -2.81 -5.82
N LEU A 26 21.56 -3.00 -6.38
CA LEU A 26 21.13 -2.33 -7.59
C LEU A 26 21.15 -0.81 -7.41
N PHE A 27 20.64 -0.31 -6.27
CA PHE A 27 20.72 1.12 -5.97
C PHE A 27 22.16 1.62 -5.86
N LEU A 28 23.05 0.89 -5.18
CA LEU A 28 24.46 1.26 -5.07
C LEU A 28 25.15 1.30 -6.44
N ALA A 29 24.87 0.34 -7.32
CA ALA A 29 25.38 0.34 -8.68
C ALA A 29 24.92 1.57 -9.46
N VAL A 30 23.62 1.90 -9.37
CA VAL A 30 23.04 3.09 -10.01
C VAL A 30 23.63 4.38 -9.43
N ALA A 31 23.73 4.50 -8.11
CA ALA A 31 24.29 5.68 -7.44
C ALA A 31 25.77 5.88 -7.79
N GLY A 32 26.55 4.80 -7.82
CA GLY A 32 27.96 4.81 -8.22
C GLY A 32 28.15 5.20 -9.68
N ALA A 33 27.39 4.59 -10.59
CA ALA A 33 27.40 4.96 -12.01
C ALA A 33 26.98 6.42 -12.19
N GLY A 34 25.92 6.87 -11.51
CA GLY A 34 25.45 8.25 -11.57
C GLY A 34 26.48 9.26 -11.05
N ARG A 35 27.26 8.91 -10.02
CA ARG A 35 28.35 9.74 -9.50
C ARG A 35 29.47 9.92 -10.54
N LEU A 36 29.78 8.86 -11.29
CA LEU A 36 30.83 8.87 -12.33
C LEU A 36 30.38 9.57 -13.61
N LEU A 37 29.15 9.34 -14.05
CA LEU A 37 28.60 9.88 -15.30
C LEU A 37 28.19 11.35 -15.15
N GLY A 38 27.59 11.72 -14.01
CA GLY A 38 27.04 13.05 -13.78
C GLY A 38 25.94 13.44 -14.76
N GLN A 39 25.54 14.71 -14.77
CA GLN A 39 24.42 15.17 -15.61
C GLN A 39 24.73 15.16 -17.12
N ALA A 40 25.95 15.57 -17.50
CA ALA A 40 26.31 15.78 -18.90
C ALA A 40 26.62 14.49 -19.67
N HIS A 41 27.28 13.52 -19.03
CA HIS A 41 27.76 12.30 -19.69
C HIS A 41 26.92 11.08 -19.30
N TRP A 42 25.62 11.28 -19.11
CA TRP A 42 24.71 10.27 -18.54
C TRP A 42 24.67 8.93 -19.31
N TYR A 43 25.10 8.91 -20.57
CA TYR A 43 25.13 7.75 -21.46
C TYR A 43 26.54 7.17 -21.72
N ASP A 44 27.61 7.77 -21.19
CA ASP A 44 28.99 7.34 -21.47
C ASP A 44 29.38 6.12 -20.63
N VAL A 45 28.90 4.94 -21.04
CA VAL A 45 29.20 3.66 -20.38
C VAL A 45 30.71 3.40 -20.32
N GLY A 46 31.47 3.91 -21.29
CA GLY A 46 32.93 3.78 -21.33
C GLY A 46 33.62 4.46 -20.14
N ARG A 47 32.98 5.43 -19.50
CA ARG A 47 33.50 6.06 -18.27
C ARG A 47 33.34 5.16 -17.04
N VAL A 48 32.25 4.38 -16.99
CA VAL A 48 32.02 3.41 -15.91
C VAL A 48 32.99 2.24 -16.06
N THR A 49 33.19 1.71 -17.27
CA THR A 49 34.12 0.60 -17.49
C THR A 49 35.56 0.99 -17.13
N ARG A 50 36.02 2.17 -17.55
CA ARG A 50 37.36 2.69 -17.18
C ARG A 50 37.53 2.81 -15.67
N ALA A 51 36.53 3.35 -14.97
CA ALA A 51 36.58 3.46 -13.51
C ALA A 51 36.63 2.07 -12.83
N LEU A 52 35.92 1.07 -13.36
CA LEU A 52 36.00 -0.31 -12.87
C LEU A 52 37.37 -0.94 -13.13
N ASP A 53 37.96 -0.72 -14.31
CA ASP A 53 39.30 -1.22 -14.67
C ASP A 53 40.37 -0.58 -13.78
N GLU A 54 40.27 0.73 -13.54
CA GLU A 54 41.14 1.43 -12.60
C GLU A 54 41.01 0.86 -11.19
N LEU A 55 39.79 0.65 -10.70
CA LEU A 55 39.54 0.06 -9.37
C LEU A 55 40.12 -1.36 -9.26
N ALA A 56 40.01 -2.17 -10.31
CA ALA A 56 40.57 -3.51 -10.38
C ALA A 56 42.11 -3.50 -10.32
N GLY A 57 42.76 -2.45 -10.81
CA GLY A 57 44.22 -2.28 -10.79
C GLY A 57 44.83 -1.80 -9.45
N HIS A 58 44.02 -1.38 -8.47
CA HIS A 58 44.52 -0.82 -7.20
C HIS A 58 45.24 -1.86 -6.31
N ALA A 59 46.20 -1.44 -5.48
CA ALA A 59 46.91 -2.37 -4.59
C ALA A 59 45.99 -3.09 -3.59
N ALA A 60 44.90 -2.46 -3.18
CA ALA A 60 43.91 -3.04 -2.26
C ALA A 60 43.13 -4.22 -2.88
N SER A 61 42.86 -4.20 -4.19
CA SER A 61 42.18 -5.31 -4.90
C SER A 61 43.09 -6.54 -5.06
N ARG A 62 44.41 -6.37 -4.92
CA ARG A 62 45.40 -7.46 -4.96
C ARG A 62 45.55 -8.20 -3.63
N SER A 63 45.02 -7.67 -2.53
CA SER A 63 45.03 -8.33 -1.23
C SER A 63 43.69 -9.00 -0.94
N THR A 64 43.71 -10.28 -0.57
CA THR A 64 42.49 -11.04 -0.21
C THR A 64 41.71 -10.34 0.90
N GLY A 65 42.40 -9.77 1.90
CA GLY A 65 41.79 -9.03 3.00
C GLY A 65 41.06 -7.76 2.53
N GLY A 66 41.64 -7.01 1.59
CA GLY A 66 41.01 -5.82 1.01
C GLY A 66 39.75 -6.14 0.22
N VAL A 67 39.76 -7.20 -0.58
CA VAL A 67 38.59 -7.67 -1.34
C VAL A 67 37.47 -8.11 -0.38
N VAL A 68 37.79 -8.89 0.66
CA VAL A 68 36.81 -9.34 1.65
C VAL A 68 36.20 -8.14 2.40
N LEU A 69 37.01 -7.16 2.81
CA LEU A 69 36.51 -5.95 3.48
C LEU A 69 35.61 -5.10 2.56
N ALA A 70 35.98 -4.92 1.29
CA ALA A 70 35.17 -4.18 0.33
C ALA A 70 33.83 -4.87 0.03
N ALA A 71 33.85 -6.19 -0.13
CA ALA A 71 32.63 -7.00 -0.28
C ALA A 71 31.74 -6.88 0.95
N ALA A 72 32.31 -7.03 2.15
CA ALA A 72 31.57 -6.88 3.40
C ALA A 72 30.96 -5.47 3.55
N ALA A 73 31.72 -4.42 3.26
CA ALA A 73 31.24 -3.04 3.30
C ALA A 73 30.09 -2.80 2.31
N THR A 74 30.17 -3.38 1.10
CA THR A 74 29.11 -3.29 0.08
C THR A 74 27.84 -3.98 0.54
N VAL A 75 27.95 -5.18 1.13
CA VAL A 75 26.80 -5.91 1.69
C VAL A 75 26.16 -5.14 2.84
N ILE A 76 26.97 -4.58 3.75
CA ILE A 76 26.48 -3.76 4.87
C ILE A 76 25.76 -2.51 4.36
N ALA A 77 26.35 -1.79 3.40
CA ALA A 77 25.74 -0.60 2.81
C ALA A 77 24.41 -0.93 2.09
N SER A 78 24.39 -2.04 1.34
CA SER A 78 23.19 -2.53 0.66
C SER A 78 22.08 -2.87 1.66
N ALA A 79 22.41 -3.62 2.72
CA ALA A 79 21.47 -3.95 3.78
C ALA A 79 20.95 -2.69 4.50
N GLY A 80 21.82 -1.73 4.80
CA GLY A 80 21.45 -0.46 5.43
C GLY A 80 20.49 0.37 4.59
N LEU A 81 20.71 0.43 3.27
CA LEU A 81 19.79 1.11 2.33
C LEU A 81 18.44 0.40 2.24
N GLY A 82 18.44 -0.92 2.26
CA GLY A 82 17.21 -1.70 2.33
C GLY A 82 16.39 -1.41 3.59
N LEU A 83 17.04 -1.31 4.75
CA LEU A 83 16.40 -0.93 6.02
C LEU A 83 15.86 0.51 5.98
N LEU A 84 16.61 1.44 5.39
CA LEU A 84 16.15 2.82 5.18
C LEU A 84 14.89 2.85 4.30
N ALA A 85 14.90 2.13 3.17
CA ALA A 85 13.74 2.03 2.29
C ALA A 85 12.52 1.44 3.01
N GLN A 86 12.73 0.49 3.92
CA GLN A 86 11.66 -0.07 4.74
C GLN A 86 11.10 0.91 5.76
N ALA A 87 11.96 1.68 6.43
CA ALA A 87 11.53 2.76 7.33
C ALA A 87 10.73 3.84 6.58
N LEU A 88 11.16 4.17 5.36
CA LEU A 88 10.43 5.08 4.46
C LEU A 88 9.08 4.49 4.03
N GLY A 89 8.94 3.17 3.96
CA GLY A 89 7.69 2.48 3.69
C GLY A 89 6.56 2.90 4.64
N GLY A 90 6.83 2.97 5.94
CA GLY A 90 5.82 3.45 6.91
C GLY A 90 5.40 4.90 6.69
N SER A 91 6.30 5.74 6.17
CA SER A 91 5.98 7.13 5.80
C SER A 91 5.11 7.20 4.54
N VAL A 92 5.43 6.39 3.53
CA VAL A 92 4.61 6.26 2.31
C VAL A 92 3.22 5.76 2.66
N GLU A 93 3.12 4.75 3.54
CA GLU A 93 1.84 4.24 4.00
C GLU A 93 1.01 5.32 4.69
N ARG A 94 1.57 6.04 5.67
CA ARG A 94 0.88 7.16 6.35
C ARG A 94 0.38 8.22 5.36
N LEU A 95 1.19 8.54 4.33
CA LEU A 95 0.76 9.47 3.28
C LEU A 95 -0.39 8.89 2.44
N TRP A 96 -0.42 7.59 2.19
CA TRP A 96 -1.49 6.93 1.44
C TRP A 96 -2.78 6.75 2.25
N THR A 97 -2.69 6.49 3.56
CA THR A 97 -3.86 6.37 4.45
C THR A 97 -4.45 7.73 4.80
N GLY A 98 -3.67 8.80 4.73
CA GLY A 98 -4.14 10.17 4.96
C GLY A 98 -3.64 10.80 6.26
N ASP A 99 -2.81 10.09 7.02
CA ASP A 99 -2.15 10.55 8.24
C ASP A 99 -0.92 11.41 7.93
N TRP A 100 -1.15 12.51 7.21
CA TRP A 100 -0.09 13.38 6.74
C TRP A 100 0.58 14.11 7.91
N PRO A 101 1.92 14.09 8.00
CA PRO A 101 2.61 14.72 9.11
C PRO A 101 2.37 16.24 9.12
N PRO A 102 2.50 16.91 10.28
CA PRO A 102 2.19 18.32 10.46
C PRO A 102 2.70 19.29 9.36
N PRO A 103 3.95 19.20 8.85
CA PRO A 103 4.44 20.15 7.85
C PRO A 103 3.69 20.07 6.51
N VAL A 104 3.15 18.91 6.14
CA VAL A 104 2.44 18.71 4.87
C VAL A 104 0.93 18.58 5.03
N ARG A 105 0.42 18.48 6.26
CA ARG A 105 -1.02 18.43 6.59
C ARG A 105 -1.89 19.48 5.86
N PRO A 106 -1.51 20.78 5.74
CA PRO A 106 -2.33 21.75 5.01
C PRO A 106 -2.43 21.43 3.51
N LEU A 107 -1.38 20.85 2.92
CA LEU A 107 -1.42 20.37 1.54
C LEU A 107 -2.37 19.18 1.40
N GLY A 108 -2.38 18.28 2.39
CA GLY A 108 -3.33 17.17 2.47
C GLY A 108 -4.78 17.66 2.48
N GLY A 109 -5.11 18.66 3.30
CA GLY A 109 -6.44 19.27 3.34
C GLY A 109 -6.89 19.83 1.99
N ARG A 110 -6.02 20.62 1.34
CA ARG A 110 -6.30 21.17 -0.01
C ARG A 110 -6.50 20.08 -1.07
N LEU A 111 -5.75 18.98 -1.00
CA LEU A 111 -5.91 17.86 -1.91
C LEU A 111 -7.23 17.12 -1.67
N THR A 112 -7.60 16.90 -0.40
CA THR A 112 -8.90 16.32 -0.03
C THR A 112 -10.05 17.17 -0.58
N GLU A 113 -10.01 18.49 -0.39
CA GLU A 113 -11.05 19.40 -0.90
C GLU A 113 -11.16 19.36 -2.43
N ARG A 114 -10.02 19.40 -3.14
CA ARG A 114 -10.00 19.26 -4.61
C ARG A 114 -10.58 17.93 -5.06
N ARG A 115 -10.25 16.84 -4.38
CA ARG A 115 -10.79 15.51 -4.69
C ARG A 115 -12.28 15.43 -4.39
N ARG A 116 -12.73 16.02 -3.28
CA ARG A 116 -14.14 16.12 -2.91
C ARG A 116 -14.94 16.87 -3.99
N GLY A 117 -14.49 18.05 -4.42
CA GLY A 117 -15.17 18.79 -5.49
C GLY A 117 -15.25 18.02 -6.81
N ARG A 118 -14.18 17.30 -7.19
CA ARG A 118 -14.20 16.42 -8.38
C ARG A 118 -15.16 15.24 -8.24
N TRP A 119 -15.27 14.68 -7.04
CA TRP A 119 -16.18 13.58 -6.74
C TRP A 119 -17.63 14.05 -6.73
N GLN A 120 -17.92 15.19 -6.09
CA GLN A 120 -19.25 15.81 -6.07
C GLN A 120 -19.74 16.11 -7.49
N ALA A 121 -18.90 16.70 -8.35
CA ALA A 121 -19.26 16.93 -9.74
C ALA A 121 -19.59 15.63 -10.52
N ALA A 122 -18.92 14.51 -10.19
CA ALA A 122 -19.20 13.20 -10.77
C ALA A 122 -20.48 12.56 -10.19
N GLU A 123 -20.72 12.73 -8.89
CA GLU A 123 -21.94 12.31 -8.20
C GLU A 123 -23.16 13.06 -8.74
N ASP A 124 -23.07 14.38 -8.89
CA ASP A 124 -24.15 15.19 -9.45
C ASP A 124 -24.48 14.76 -10.89
N ALA A 125 -23.48 14.36 -11.67
CA ALA A 125 -23.69 13.84 -13.01
C ALA A 125 -24.43 12.50 -12.99
N TYR A 126 -24.06 11.59 -12.09
CA TYR A 126 -24.74 10.31 -11.88
C TYR A 126 -26.18 10.52 -11.39
N ALA A 127 -26.38 11.30 -10.34
CA ALA A 127 -27.68 11.56 -9.71
C ALA A 127 -28.70 12.18 -10.67
N ARG A 128 -28.25 13.04 -11.61
CA ARG A 128 -29.14 13.59 -12.66
C ARG A 128 -29.69 12.53 -13.61
N VAL A 129 -28.89 11.53 -13.97
CA VAL A 129 -29.34 10.44 -14.85
C VAL A 129 -30.17 9.43 -14.06
N ASP A 130 -29.77 9.15 -12.82
CA ASP A 130 -30.47 8.24 -11.92
C ASP A 130 -31.88 8.76 -11.59
N ALA A 131 -32.03 10.04 -11.28
CA ALA A 131 -33.34 10.67 -11.06
C ALA A 131 -34.28 10.50 -12.27
N ARG A 132 -33.77 10.72 -13.50
CA ARG A 132 -34.54 10.52 -14.73
C ARG A 132 -34.91 9.04 -14.94
N ALA A 133 -34.01 8.13 -14.60
CA ALA A 133 -34.26 6.69 -14.69
C ALA A 133 -35.35 6.25 -13.70
N VAL A 134 -35.32 6.77 -12.47
CA VAL A 134 -36.37 6.52 -11.46
C VAL A 134 -37.72 7.07 -11.92
N GLU A 135 -37.77 8.26 -12.52
CA GLU A 135 -38.99 8.85 -13.08
C GLU A 135 -39.57 8.05 -14.26
N GLN A 136 -38.72 7.48 -15.11
CA GLN A 136 -39.16 6.62 -16.22
C GLN A 136 -39.80 5.31 -15.74
N GLY A 137 -39.35 4.80 -14.59
CA GLY A 137 -39.75 3.50 -14.07
C GLY A 137 -39.20 2.33 -14.89
N PRO A 138 -39.30 1.08 -14.38
CA PRO A 138 -38.87 -0.10 -15.11
C PRO A 138 -39.83 -0.46 -16.26
N PRO A 139 -39.33 -1.03 -17.38
CA PRO A 139 -37.94 -1.35 -17.67
C PRO A 139 -37.14 -0.14 -18.19
N LEU A 140 -35.89 -0.01 -17.75
CA LEU A 140 -34.97 1.03 -18.19
C LEU A 140 -34.41 0.73 -19.59
N ASP A 141 -34.22 1.79 -20.39
CA ASP A 141 -33.52 1.69 -21.67
C ASP A 141 -32.06 1.20 -21.46
N PRO A 142 -31.56 0.24 -22.27
CA PRO A 142 -30.17 -0.23 -22.18
C PRO A 142 -29.11 0.87 -22.30
N GLY A 143 -29.39 1.97 -23.01
CA GLY A 143 -28.54 3.15 -23.07
C GLY A 143 -28.41 3.85 -21.72
N THR A 144 -29.52 4.05 -21.02
CA THR A 144 -29.55 4.60 -19.65
C THR A 144 -28.76 3.73 -18.68
N VAL A 145 -28.92 2.40 -18.74
CA VAL A 145 -28.17 1.45 -17.88
C VAL A 145 -26.66 1.58 -18.12
N ARG A 146 -26.23 1.65 -19.39
CA ARG A 146 -24.80 1.84 -19.73
C ARG A 146 -24.26 3.17 -19.26
N GLU A 147 -25.04 4.25 -19.39
CA GLU A 147 -24.61 5.57 -18.95
C GLU A 147 -24.51 5.66 -17.42
N LEU A 148 -25.46 5.09 -16.68
CA LEU A 148 -25.38 4.97 -15.23
C LEU A 148 -24.13 4.19 -14.80
N ALA A 149 -23.85 3.05 -15.44
CA ALA A 149 -22.65 2.26 -15.15
C ALA A 149 -21.35 3.04 -15.44
N ARG A 150 -21.31 3.79 -16.56
CA ARG A 150 -20.17 4.64 -16.92
C ARG A 150 -19.96 5.77 -15.91
N LEU A 151 -21.01 6.49 -15.52
CA LEU A 151 -20.94 7.59 -14.56
C LEU A 151 -20.54 7.09 -13.17
N ALA A 152 -21.11 5.95 -12.74
CA ALA A 152 -20.69 5.28 -11.51
C ALA A 152 -19.21 4.89 -11.56
N ALA A 153 -18.70 4.36 -12.68
CA ALA A 153 -17.28 4.03 -12.83
C ALA A 153 -16.38 5.28 -12.76
N VAL A 154 -16.78 6.40 -13.36
CA VAL A 154 -16.04 7.67 -13.29
C VAL A 154 -15.96 8.20 -11.87
N ARG A 155 -17.08 8.20 -11.13
CA ARG A 155 -17.14 8.56 -9.71
C ARG A 155 -16.27 7.64 -8.87
N ASN A 156 -16.48 6.32 -8.99
CA ASN A 156 -15.80 5.30 -8.18
C ASN A 156 -14.28 5.28 -8.41
N ARG A 157 -13.81 5.71 -9.59
CA ARG A 157 -12.37 5.91 -9.86
C ARG A 157 -11.73 6.98 -8.96
N ILE A 158 -12.52 7.96 -8.50
CA ILE A 158 -12.09 9.00 -7.55
C ILE A 158 -12.17 8.48 -6.12
N SER A 159 -13.31 7.90 -5.75
CA SER A 159 -13.58 7.27 -4.45
C SER A 159 -14.95 6.59 -4.48
N LEU A 160 -15.13 5.50 -3.73
CA LEU A 160 -16.44 4.82 -3.56
C LEU A 160 -17.41 5.63 -2.69
N VAL A 161 -16.88 6.38 -1.72
CA VAL A 161 -17.62 7.26 -0.82
C VAL A 161 -17.11 8.69 -0.97
N GLU A 162 -17.83 9.69 -0.47
CA GLU A 162 -17.36 11.08 -0.51
C GLU A 162 -15.94 11.20 0.06
N PRO A 163 -14.94 11.74 -0.68
CA PRO A 163 -13.56 11.82 -0.22
C PRO A 163 -13.38 12.57 1.10
N ALA A 164 -12.67 11.92 2.03
CA ALA A 164 -12.27 12.49 3.32
C ALA A 164 -10.74 12.52 3.51
N HIS A 165 -10.00 11.78 2.67
CA HIS A 165 -8.55 11.67 2.73
C HIS A 165 -7.88 12.25 1.47
N PRO A 166 -6.60 12.64 1.55
CA PRO A 166 -5.87 13.17 0.40
C PRO A 166 -5.61 12.11 -0.68
N CYS A 167 -5.52 10.84 -0.30
CA CYS A 167 -5.19 9.72 -1.17
C CYS A 167 -6.35 8.72 -1.31
N TRP A 168 -6.46 8.08 -2.48
CA TRP A 168 -7.51 7.09 -2.78
C TRP A 168 -7.51 5.92 -1.81
N THR A 169 -6.32 5.47 -1.38
CA THR A 169 -6.15 4.35 -0.46
C THR A 169 -6.83 4.60 0.89
N GLY A 170 -6.62 5.78 1.50
CA GLY A 170 -7.32 6.16 2.74
C GLY A 170 -8.83 6.19 2.59
N ASP A 171 -9.34 6.74 1.48
CA ASP A 171 -10.78 6.71 1.19
C ASP A 171 -11.31 5.29 0.96
N ARG A 172 -10.52 4.39 0.38
CA ARG A 172 -10.91 3.00 0.14
C ARG A 172 -11.06 2.21 1.45
N VAL A 173 -10.17 2.44 2.41
CA VAL A 173 -10.27 1.88 3.77
C VAL A 173 -11.48 2.46 4.49
N ARG A 174 -11.71 3.78 4.41
CA ARG A 174 -12.93 4.39 4.96
C ARG A 174 -14.20 3.86 4.30
N ALA A 175 -14.19 3.61 3.00
CA ALA A 175 -15.34 3.05 2.29
C ALA A 175 -15.68 1.64 2.80
N LEU A 176 -14.66 0.82 3.08
CA LEU A 176 -14.85 -0.49 3.71
C LEU A 176 -15.53 -0.36 5.07
N ASP A 177 -14.97 0.49 5.94
CA ASP A 177 -15.51 0.71 7.28
C ASP A 177 -16.97 1.20 7.25
N LEU A 178 -17.27 2.19 6.39
CA LEU A 178 -18.62 2.69 6.20
C LEU A 178 -19.58 1.64 5.66
N ARG A 179 -19.16 0.80 4.70
CA ARG A 179 -20.00 -0.26 4.13
C ARG A 179 -20.35 -1.31 5.18
N VAL A 180 -19.36 -1.79 5.93
CA VAL A 180 -19.57 -2.73 7.04
C VAL A 180 -20.48 -2.12 8.11
N HIS A 181 -20.24 -0.87 8.50
CA HIS A 181 -21.06 -0.19 9.48
C HIS A 181 -22.50 0.07 8.96
N GLN A 182 -22.70 0.41 7.70
CA GLN A 182 -24.04 0.62 7.12
C GLN A 182 -24.82 -0.70 6.94
N ALA A 183 -24.11 -1.79 6.61
CA ALA A 183 -24.70 -3.11 6.44
C ALA A 183 -25.09 -3.73 7.79
N TYR A 184 -24.16 -3.74 8.74
CA TYR A 184 -24.27 -4.52 9.98
C TYR A 184 -24.28 -3.68 11.26
N ARG A 185 -24.05 -2.36 11.19
CA ARG A 185 -23.82 -1.51 12.38
C ARG A 185 -22.67 -1.97 13.28
N LEU A 186 -21.80 -2.83 12.73
CA LEU A 186 -20.59 -3.29 13.37
C LEU A 186 -19.51 -2.21 13.24
N ASP A 187 -18.95 -1.77 14.36
CA ASP A 187 -17.76 -0.92 14.39
C ASP A 187 -16.50 -1.78 14.21
N LEU A 188 -15.99 -1.80 12.97
CA LEU A 188 -14.91 -2.71 12.60
C LEU A 188 -13.62 -2.42 13.36
N ASP A 189 -13.33 -1.16 13.70
CA ASP A 189 -12.12 -0.78 14.45
C ASP A 189 -12.09 -1.47 15.83
N SER A 190 -13.20 -1.43 16.56
CA SER A 190 -13.32 -2.09 17.87
C SER A 190 -13.39 -3.63 17.76
N ALA A 191 -13.97 -4.14 16.67
CA ALA A 191 -14.20 -5.56 16.44
C ALA A 191 -12.97 -6.29 15.89
N TRP A 192 -12.08 -5.60 15.19
CA TRP A 192 -11.03 -6.19 14.36
C TRP A 192 -10.15 -7.21 15.09
N SER A 193 -9.66 -6.87 16.30
CA SER A 193 -8.78 -7.77 17.05
C SER A 193 -9.49 -9.06 17.50
N ARG A 194 -10.79 -9.00 17.80
CA ARG A 194 -11.58 -10.17 18.24
C ARG A 194 -12.03 -10.99 17.05
N PHE A 195 -12.40 -10.31 15.98
CA PHE A 195 -12.68 -10.92 14.70
C PHE A 195 -11.48 -11.78 14.26
N TRP A 196 -10.25 -11.25 14.36
CA TRP A 196 -9.02 -12.00 14.06
C TRP A 196 -8.85 -13.30 14.88
N LEU A 197 -9.39 -13.38 16.09
CA LEU A 197 -9.29 -14.59 16.94
C LEU A 197 -10.29 -15.68 16.53
N VAL A 198 -11.40 -15.30 15.91
CA VAL A 198 -12.46 -16.21 15.49
C VAL A 198 -12.23 -16.73 14.06
N LEU A 199 -11.51 -15.97 13.23
CA LEU A 199 -11.17 -16.39 11.88
C LEU A 199 -10.34 -17.68 11.84
N SER A 200 -10.65 -18.52 10.84
CA SER A 200 -9.87 -19.73 10.54
C SER A 200 -8.39 -19.40 10.23
N ALA A 201 -7.52 -20.41 10.31
CA ALA A 201 -6.12 -20.25 9.92
C ALA A 201 -5.97 -19.88 8.43
N ASP A 202 -6.83 -20.44 7.56
CA ASP A 202 -6.82 -20.21 6.13
C ASP A 202 -7.26 -18.78 5.79
N THR A 203 -8.37 -18.30 6.35
CA THR A 203 -8.86 -16.93 6.14
C THR A 203 -7.85 -15.87 6.61
N ARG A 204 -7.19 -16.11 7.75
CA ARG A 204 -6.11 -15.23 8.23
C ARG A 204 -4.90 -15.22 7.29
N THR A 205 -4.59 -16.35 6.66
CA THR A 205 -3.50 -16.45 5.69
C THR A 205 -3.83 -15.67 4.42
N GLU A 206 -5.06 -15.75 3.92
CA GLU A 206 -5.51 -14.96 2.76
C GLU A 206 -5.49 -13.44 3.05
N LEU A 207 -6.00 -13.01 4.21
CA LEU A 207 -5.94 -11.60 4.62
C LEU A 207 -4.51 -11.09 4.74
N ARG A 208 -3.60 -11.90 5.31
CA ARG A 208 -2.18 -11.57 5.38
C ARG A 208 -1.56 -11.45 4.00
N THR A 209 -1.85 -12.39 3.09
CA THR A 209 -1.35 -12.36 1.71
C THR A 209 -1.81 -11.10 0.99
N GLY A 210 -3.09 -10.73 1.13
CA GLY A 210 -3.63 -9.48 0.58
C GLY A 210 -2.92 -8.24 1.15
N ARG A 211 -2.68 -8.21 2.46
CA ARG A 211 -1.96 -7.11 3.11
C ARG A 211 -0.48 -7.05 2.69
N GLU A 212 0.18 -8.20 2.56
CA GLU A 212 1.58 -8.31 2.14
C GLU A 212 1.78 -7.79 0.70
N ALA A 213 0.79 -7.96 -0.19
CA ALA A 213 0.80 -7.39 -1.54
C ALA A 213 0.74 -5.86 -1.53
N TYR A 214 -0.06 -5.27 -0.64
CA TYR A 214 -0.09 -3.82 -0.42
C TYR A 214 1.24 -3.32 0.15
N ASP A 215 1.80 -4.00 1.16
CA ASP A 215 3.09 -3.65 1.75
C ASP A 215 4.23 -3.71 0.71
N ALA A 216 4.18 -4.66 -0.22
CA ALA A 216 5.14 -4.75 -1.32
C ALA A 216 5.06 -3.53 -2.26
N ALA A 217 3.85 -3.05 -2.55
CA ALA A 217 3.66 -1.84 -3.37
C ALA A 217 4.12 -0.56 -2.66
N VAL A 218 3.91 -0.48 -1.34
CA VAL A 218 4.43 0.60 -0.49
C VAL A 218 5.96 0.59 -0.51
N ARG A 219 6.60 -0.56 -0.30
CA ARG A 219 8.06 -0.71 -0.36
C ARG A 219 8.62 -0.33 -1.73
N LEU A 220 7.95 -0.73 -2.81
CA LEU A 220 8.35 -0.35 -4.18
C LEU A 220 8.34 1.17 -4.38
N THR A 221 7.29 1.83 -3.86
CA THR A 221 7.17 3.29 -3.90
C THR A 221 8.24 3.95 -3.04
N ALA A 222 8.53 3.40 -1.85
CA ALA A 222 9.56 3.94 -0.95
C ALA A 222 10.94 4.00 -1.60
N TRP A 223 11.29 3.03 -2.46
CA TRP A 223 12.53 3.08 -3.23
C TRP A 223 12.62 4.28 -4.18
N SER A 224 11.51 4.87 -4.63
CA SER A 224 11.58 6.07 -5.48
C SER A 224 12.30 7.26 -4.83
N LEU A 225 12.26 7.37 -3.50
CA LEU A 225 12.84 8.48 -2.75
C LEU A 225 14.38 8.53 -2.87
N PRO A 226 15.15 7.47 -2.55
CA PRO A 226 16.59 7.50 -2.75
C PRO A 226 16.99 7.66 -4.23
N TYR A 227 16.25 7.08 -5.18
CA TYR A 227 16.50 7.33 -6.62
C TYR A 227 16.27 8.81 -7.00
N LEU A 228 15.30 9.49 -6.39
CA LEU A 228 15.09 10.92 -6.60
C LEU A 228 16.25 11.76 -6.08
N LEU A 229 16.89 11.36 -4.97
CA LEU A 229 18.10 12.02 -4.46
C LEU A 229 19.26 11.90 -5.47
N VAL A 230 19.45 10.72 -6.06
CA VAL A 230 20.47 10.48 -7.09
C VAL A 230 20.23 11.35 -8.34
N ALA A 231 18.96 11.65 -8.65
CA ALA A 231 18.60 12.46 -9.80
C ALA A 231 19.18 13.89 -9.77
N VAL A 232 19.51 14.41 -8.58
CA VAL A 232 20.13 15.73 -8.40
C VAL A 232 21.46 15.82 -9.15
N TRP A 233 22.20 14.72 -9.27
CA TRP A 233 23.47 14.67 -10.00
C TRP A 233 23.46 13.76 -11.23
N TRP A 234 22.46 12.89 -11.41
CA TRP A 234 22.31 12.04 -12.59
C TRP A 234 20.83 11.86 -12.98
N TRP A 235 20.34 12.71 -13.89
CA TRP A 235 18.92 12.81 -14.24
C TRP A 235 18.22 11.49 -14.65
N PRO A 236 18.84 10.46 -15.27
CA PRO A 236 18.14 9.22 -15.60
C PRO A 236 17.55 8.52 -14.36
N SER A 237 18.13 8.75 -13.19
CA SER A 237 17.58 8.27 -11.92
C SER A 237 16.17 8.83 -11.63
N ALA A 238 15.83 10.02 -12.13
CA ALA A 238 14.47 10.56 -12.02
C ALA A 238 13.44 9.70 -12.78
N VAL A 239 13.83 9.15 -13.94
CA VAL A 239 12.97 8.25 -14.72
C VAL A 239 12.72 6.95 -13.96
N ILE A 240 13.76 6.40 -13.32
CA ILE A 240 13.64 5.23 -12.45
C ILE A 240 12.71 5.54 -11.27
N ALA A 241 12.94 6.66 -10.58
CA ALA A 241 12.12 7.09 -9.45
C ALA A 241 10.64 7.24 -9.83
N LEU A 242 10.34 7.91 -10.96
CA LEU A 242 8.98 8.08 -11.45
C LEU A 242 8.33 6.73 -11.83
N GLY A 243 9.09 5.83 -12.47
CA GLY A 243 8.64 4.49 -12.81
C GLY A 243 8.26 3.67 -11.57
N LEU A 244 9.13 3.67 -10.55
CA LEU A 244 8.87 2.99 -9.27
C LEU A 244 7.66 3.59 -8.56
N ALA A 245 7.55 4.92 -8.50
CA ALA A 245 6.42 5.60 -7.86
C ALA A 245 5.09 5.33 -8.58
N MET A 246 5.06 5.39 -9.92
CA MET A 246 3.85 5.13 -10.70
C MET A 246 3.41 3.66 -10.58
N LEU A 247 4.36 2.73 -10.72
CA LEU A 247 4.08 1.30 -10.64
C LEU A 247 3.65 0.90 -9.23
N GLY A 248 4.33 1.43 -8.21
CA GLY A 248 3.98 1.26 -6.80
C GLY A 248 2.59 1.81 -6.50
N ALA A 249 2.25 3.02 -6.95
CA ALA A 249 0.91 3.59 -6.76
C ALA A 249 -0.19 2.77 -7.45
N ARG A 250 0.04 2.28 -8.68
CA ARG A 250 -0.93 1.43 -9.38
C ARG A 250 -1.15 0.09 -8.68
N ARG A 251 -0.07 -0.60 -8.30
CA ARG A 251 -0.13 -1.86 -7.56
C ARG A 251 -0.74 -1.67 -6.17
N GLY A 252 -0.41 -0.58 -5.49
CA GLY A 252 -0.93 -0.26 -4.16
C GLY A 252 -2.44 -0.04 -4.18
N ARG A 253 -2.96 0.68 -5.19
CA ARG A 253 -4.41 0.82 -5.37
C ARG A 253 -5.09 -0.52 -5.60
N SER A 254 -4.57 -1.34 -6.54
CA SER A 254 -5.14 -2.65 -6.83
C SER A 254 -5.10 -3.61 -5.63
N ALA A 255 -3.99 -3.62 -4.89
CA ALA A 255 -3.82 -4.47 -3.72
C ALA A 255 -4.72 -4.03 -2.56
N MET A 256 -4.86 -2.72 -2.32
CA MET A 256 -5.79 -2.21 -1.29
C MET A 256 -7.25 -2.49 -1.65
N ASP A 257 -7.62 -2.42 -2.94
CA ASP A 257 -8.97 -2.76 -3.38
C ASP A 257 -9.31 -4.22 -3.05
N ALA A 258 -8.45 -5.14 -3.48
CA ALA A 258 -8.59 -6.57 -3.24
C ALA A 258 -8.55 -6.90 -1.74
N PHE A 259 -7.63 -6.28 -0.98
CA PHE A 259 -7.57 -6.46 0.47
C PHE A 259 -8.86 -6.01 1.15
N ALA A 260 -9.41 -4.86 0.75
CA ALA A 260 -10.65 -4.37 1.34
C ALA A 260 -11.87 -5.23 0.96
N GLU A 261 -11.93 -5.78 -0.25
CA GLU A 261 -12.95 -6.78 -0.63
C GLU A 261 -12.83 -8.08 0.16
N LEU A 262 -11.61 -8.55 0.44
CA LEU A 262 -11.38 -9.72 1.28
C LEU A 262 -11.81 -9.48 2.73
N VAL A 263 -11.56 -8.29 3.27
CA VAL A 263 -12.02 -7.93 4.63
C VAL A 263 -13.56 -7.88 4.69
N GLU A 264 -14.20 -7.25 3.70
CA GLU A 264 -15.67 -7.21 3.61
C GLU A 264 -16.26 -8.63 3.52
N SER A 265 -15.73 -9.45 2.61
CA SER A 265 -16.16 -10.86 2.45
C SER A 265 -15.93 -11.69 3.72
N ALA A 266 -14.84 -11.44 4.44
CA ALA A 266 -14.58 -12.11 5.72
C ALA A 266 -15.67 -11.76 6.73
N VAL A 267 -16.03 -10.48 6.87
CA VAL A 267 -17.10 -10.03 7.77
C VAL A 267 -18.45 -10.62 7.38
N ASP A 268 -18.77 -10.65 6.08
CA ASP A 268 -20.03 -11.21 5.58
C ASP A 268 -20.18 -12.70 5.91
N LEU A 269 -19.07 -13.46 5.85
CA LEU A 269 -19.06 -14.91 6.07
C LEU A 269 -18.89 -15.30 7.55
N HIS A 270 -18.05 -14.58 8.31
CA HIS A 270 -17.66 -14.93 9.67
C HIS A 270 -18.24 -14.00 10.75
N GLY A 271 -19.06 -13.01 10.38
CA GLY A 271 -19.69 -12.09 11.33
C GLY A 271 -20.56 -12.80 12.37
N ARG A 272 -21.24 -13.90 11.97
CA ARG A 272 -22.00 -14.77 12.88
C ARG A 272 -21.08 -15.45 13.90
N ASP A 273 -19.94 -15.96 13.46
CA ASP A 273 -19.00 -16.66 14.34
C ASP A 273 -18.51 -15.73 15.45
N LEU A 274 -18.28 -14.44 15.11
CA LEU A 274 -17.95 -13.40 16.09
C LEU A 274 -19.09 -13.19 17.09
N ALA A 275 -20.35 -13.10 16.63
CA ALA A 275 -21.51 -12.93 17.50
C ALA A 275 -21.61 -14.07 18.52
N LEU A 276 -21.53 -15.31 18.05
CA LEU A 276 -21.61 -16.50 18.89
C LEU A 276 -20.44 -16.59 19.88
N ALA A 277 -19.23 -16.23 19.47
CA ALA A 277 -18.06 -16.19 20.35
C ALA A 277 -18.17 -15.14 21.46
N LEU A 278 -18.96 -14.08 21.24
CA LEU A 278 -19.25 -13.04 22.24
C LEU A 278 -20.48 -13.37 23.11
N GLY A 279 -21.14 -14.50 22.85
CA GLY A 279 -22.35 -14.91 23.57
C GLY A 279 -23.62 -14.19 23.11
N VAL A 280 -23.59 -13.53 21.97
CA VAL A 280 -24.76 -12.89 21.35
C VAL A 280 -25.47 -13.92 20.47
N ASP A 281 -26.78 -14.08 20.65
CA ASP A 281 -27.56 -14.99 19.82
C ASP A 281 -27.66 -14.45 18.39
N CYS A 282 -27.35 -15.30 17.42
CA CYS A 282 -27.32 -14.95 16.00
C CYS A 282 -27.85 -16.16 15.21
N PRO A 283 -29.18 -16.31 15.08
CA PRO A 283 -29.79 -17.51 14.52
C PRO A 283 -29.48 -17.69 13.04
N SER A 284 -29.18 -16.60 12.32
CA SER A 284 -28.86 -16.62 10.88
C SER A 284 -27.53 -15.90 10.58
N ARG A 285 -27.48 -15.12 9.49
CA ARG A 285 -26.36 -14.24 9.16
C ARG A 285 -26.34 -13.03 10.08
N LEU A 286 -25.19 -12.38 10.18
CA LEU A 286 -25.06 -11.12 10.92
C LEU A 286 -26.06 -10.10 10.37
N ASP A 287 -26.86 -9.50 11.25
CA ASP A 287 -27.76 -8.41 10.93
C ASP A 287 -27.36 -7.13 11.67
N ARG A 288 -28.17 -6.08 11.50
CA ARG A 288 -27.90 -4.78 12.11
C ARG A 288 -28.08 -4.76 13.61
N GLU A 289 -28.99 -5.56 14.16
CA GLU A 289 -29.31 -5.56 15.58
C GLU A 289 -28.20 -6.26 16.35
N THR A 290 -27.83 -7.46 15.91
CA THR A 290 -26.69 -8.21 16.45
C THR A 290 -25.39 -7.40 16.34
N GLY A 291 -25.13 -6.72 15.22
CA GLY A 291 -23.91 -5.92 15.06
C GLY A 291 -23.87 -4.67 15.94
N LEU A 292 -25.01 -4.05 16.25
CA LEU A 292 -25.11 -2.99 17.26
C LEU A 292 -24.78 -3.53 18.66
N GLU A 293 -25.34 -4.69 19.02
CA GLU A 293 -25.09 -5.33 20.32
C GLU A 293 -23.61 -5.67 20.50
N ILE A 294 -22.99 -6.29 19.48
CA ILE A 294 -21.54 -6.54 19.45
C ILE A 294 -20.79 -5.22 19.66
N THR A 295 -21.09 -4.19 18.88
CA THR A 295 -20.40 -2.90 18.99
C THR A 295 -20.52 -2.30 20.39
N ALA A 296 -21.70 -2.34 21.00
CA ALA A 296 -21.92 -1.87 22.36
C ALA A 296 -21.08 -2.65 23.39
N LEU A 297 -21.04 -3.98 23.28
CA LEU A 297 -20.22 -4.85 24.12
C LEU A 297 -18.72 -4.53 23.98
N LEU A 298 -18.25 -4.32 22.74
CA LEU A 298 -16.83 -4.14 22.45
C LEU A 298 -16.30 -2.75 22.82
N ARG A 299 -17.13 -1.71 22.64
CA ARG A 299 -16.81 -0.34 23.09
C ARG A 299 -16.86 -0.18 24.60
N LYS A 300 -17.41 -1.15 25.33
CA LYS A 300 -17.53 -1.12 26.80
C LYS A 300 -18.23 0.15 27.32
N GLY A 301 -19.20 0.67 26.57
CA GLY A 301 -19.95 1.88 26.94
C GLY A 301 -19.28 3.23 26.63
N ALA A 302 -18.25 3.26 25.78
CA ALA A 302 -17.67 4.48 25.22
C ALA A 302 -18.39 4.99 23.96
#